data_AF-A0A7G8IUJ4-F1
#
_entry.id   AF-A0A7G8IUJ4-F1
#
_cell.length_a   1.000
_cell.length_b   1.000
_cell.length_c   1.000
_cell.angle_alpha   90.00
_cell.angle_beta   90.00
_cell.angle_gamma   90.00
#
_symmetry.space_group_name_H-M   'P 1'
#
loop_
_entity.id
_entity.type
_entity.pdbx_description
1 polymer ?
#
loop_
_entity_poly.entity_id
_entity_poly.type
_entity_poly.pdbx_seq_one_letter_code
_entity_poly.pdbx_strand_id
1 'polypeptide(L)'
;MTSLNYVLARKILKVKSKKQNGFTIVELMVVIVIVGILTGVSLPALNKAQARGHASAAKQESVNAAKTCSIALIGGTATDGNVGASAGTDKVTNGAITCADDAAFVFSGGGETWTTTLDEGIPGDPAKS
;
A
#
# COMPACT_ATOMS: atom_id res chain seq x y z
N MET A 1 29.59 68.01 11.49
CA MET A 1 29.61 66.65 10.88
C MET A 1 28.95 65.56 11.75
N THR A 2 28.39 65.88 12.92
CA THR A 2 27.81 64.90 13.85
C THR A 2 26.31 64.61 13.64
N SER A 3 25.58 65.46 12.92
CA SER A 3 24.14 65.30 12.68
C SER A 3 23.81 64.14 11.73
N LEU A 4 24.69 63.81 10.78
CA LEU A 4 24.46 62.74 9.81
C LEU A 4 24.59 61.35 10.45
N ASN A 5 25.59 61.17 11.33
CA ASN A 5 25.76 59.95 12.11
C ASN A 5 24.57 59.71 13.06
N TYR A 6 23.99 60.77 13.61
CA TYR A 6 22.82 60.66 14.49
C TYR A 6 21.55 60.21 13.74
N VAL A 7 21.31 60.72 12.52
CA VAL A 7 20.16 60.35 11.70
C VAL A 7 20.27 58.91 11.20
N LEU A 8 21.47 58.47 10.80
CA LEU A 8 21.72 57.08 10.40
C LEU A 8 21.54 56.11 11.58
N ALA A 9 22.06 56.44 12.77
CA ALA A 9 21.86 55.64 13.98
C ALA A 9 20.38 55.48 14.35
N ARG A 10 19.58 56.56 14.28
CA ARG A 10 18.11 56.48 14.50
C ARG A 10 17.39 55.64 13.45
N LYS A 11 17.77 55.70 12.17
CA LYS A 11 17.18 54.84 11.13
C LYS A 11 17.51 53.37 11.35
N ILE A 12 18.74 53.05 11.75
CA ILE A 12 19.17 51.67 12.05
C ILE A 12 18.41 51.12 13.27
N LEU A 13 18.26 51.92 14.34
CA LEU A 13 17.50 51.52 15.54
C LEU A 13 16.00 51.33 15.24
N LYS A 14 15.42 52.13 14.35
CA LYS A 14 14.01 52.01 13.93
C LYS A 14 13.75 50.75 13.08
N VAL A 15 14.73 50.30 12.29
CA VAL A 15 14.63 49.06 11.49
C VAL A 15 14.74 47.80 12.36
N LYS A 16 15.50 47.85 13.46
CA LYS A 16 15.68 46.69 14.38
C LYS A 16 14.43 46.34 15.20
N SER A 17 13.40 47.18 15.19
CA SER A 17 12.14 46.95 15.93
C SER A 17 11.07 46.18 15.14
N LYS A 18 11.42 45.45 14.08
CA LYS A 18 10.48 44.45 13.53
C LYS A 18 10.33 43.32 14.54
N LYS A 19 9.14 43.20 15.14
CA LYS A 19 8.76 42.02 15.95
C LYS A 19 9.07 40.76 15.16
N GLN A 20 9.94 39.90 15.70
CA GLN A 20 10.11 38.55 15.18
C GLN A 20 8.88 37.74 15.62
N ASN A 21 7.96 37.54 14.69
CA ASN A 21 6.86 36.59 14.87
C ASN A 21 7.45 35.18 14.63
N GLY A 22 8.07 34.62 15.66
CA GLY A 22 8.56 33.23 15.63
C GLY A 22 7.44 32.25 15.96
N PHE A 23 7.51 31.05 15.39
CA PHE A 23 6.67 29.92 15.76
C PHE A 23 7.02 29.49 17.19
N THR A 24 6.01 29.47 18.07
CA THR A 24 6.23 29.15 19.48
C THR A 24 6.31 27.64 19.67
N ILE A 25 7.10 27.17 20.64
CA ILE A 25 7.17 25.73 20.96
C ILE A 25 5.79 25.20 21.40
N VAL A 26 4.96 26.04 22.03
CA VAL A 26 3.60 25.67 22.43
C VAL A 26 2.68 25.43 21.21
N GLU A 27 2.84 26.19 20.13
CA GLU A 27 2.11 25.92 18.88
C GLU A 27 2.50 24.56 18.29
N LEU A 28 3.80 24.21 18.31
CA LEU A 28 4.22 22.88 17.87
C LEU A 28 3.63 21.78 18.75
N MET A 29 3.61 21.98 20.07
CA MET A 29 3.16 20.98 21.04
C MET A 29 1.68 20.63 20.84
N VAL A 30 0.81 21.62 20.65
CA VAL A 30 -0.61 21.35 20.42
C VAL A 30 -0.83 20.62 19.09
N VAL A 31 -0.07 20.95 18.05
CA VAL A 31 -0.18 20.28 16.74
C VAL A 31 0.20 18.81 16.84
N ILE A 32 1.32 18.46 17.48
CA ILE A 32 1.72 17.05 17.61
C ILE A 32 0.74 16.24 18.47
N VAL A 33 0.10 16.87 19.47
CA VAL A 33 -0.95 16.22 20.29
C VAL A 33 -2.17 15.92 19.43
N ILE A 34 -2.63 16.88 18.63
CA ILE A 34 -3.77 16.67 17.72
C ILE A 34 -3.45 15.60 16.67
N VAL A 35 -2.27 15.66 16.04
CA VAL A 35 -1.83 14.64 15.07
C VAL A 35 -1.70 13.27 15.74
N GLY A 36 -1.23 13.20 16.98
CA GLY A 36 -1.17 11.96 17.75
C GLY A 36 -2.54 11.32 17.96
N ILE A 37 -3.55 12.11 18.32
CA ILE A 37 -4.93 11.61 18.50
C ILE A 37 -5.51 11.13 17.15
N LEU A 38 -5.36 11.92 16.08
CA LEU A 38 -5.88 11.58 14.76
C LEU A 38 -5.20 10.32 14.18
N THR A 39 -3.89 10.20 14.32
CA THR A 39 -3.14 9.03 13.83
C THR A 39 -3.48 7.76 14.62
N GLY A 40 -3.71 7.88 15.94
CA GLY A 40 -4.12 6.77 16.80
C GLY A 40 -5.39 6.07 16.32
N VAL A 41 -6.39 6.82 15.84
CA VAL A 41 -7.63 6.24 15.30
C VAL A 41 -7.53 5.89 13.81
N SER A 42 -6.73 6.63 13.04
CA SER A 42 -6.69 6.49 11.57
C SER A 42 -5.83 5.32 11.10
N LEU A 43 -4.73 5.02 11.80
CA LEU A 43 -3.80 3.96 11.40
C LEU A 43 -4.40 2.53 11.40
N PRO A 44 -5.17 2.08 12.42
CA PRO A 44 -5.77 0.75 12.38
C PRO A 44 -6.83 0.61 11.28
N ALA A 45 -7.54 1.69 10.94
CA ALA A 45 -8.50 1.70 9.84
C ALA A 45 -7.79 1.54 8.49
N LEU A 46 -6.67 2.24 8.29
CA LEU A 46 -5.84 2.11 7.09
C LEU A 46 -5.28 0.69 6.93
N ASN A 47 -4.72 0.11 8.00
CA ASN A 47 -4.20 -1.26 7.96
C ASN A 47 -5.28 -2.29 7.58
N LYS A 48 -6.49 -2.15 8.11
CA LYS A 48 -7.63 -3.01 7.72
C LYS A 48 -8.04 -2.82 6.26
N ALA A 49 -8.05 -1.58 5.77
CA ALA A 49 -8.37 -1.29 4.37
C ALA A 49 -7.33 -1.89 3.42
N GLN A 50 -6.04 -1.74 3.72
CA GLN A 50 -4.95 -2.35 2.96
C GLN A 50 -5.03 -3.88 2.98
N ALA A 51 -5.26 -4.48 4.15
CA ALA A 51 -5.43 -5.93 4.26
C ALA A 51 -6.59 -6.45 3.39
N ARG A 52 -7.76 -5.77 3.42
CA ARG A 52 -8.90 -6.12 2.54
C ARG A 52 -8.57 -5.98 1.06
N GLY A 53 -7.80 -4.96 0.69
CA GLY A 53 -7.33 -4.77 -0.69
C GLY A 53 -6.43 -5.93 -1.14
N HIS A 54 -5.46 -6.32 -0.30
CA HIS A 54 -4.57 -7.44 -0.58
C HIS A 54 -5.30 -8.79 -0.61
N ALA A 55 -6.28 -9.01 0.26
CA ALA A 55 -7.11 -10.21 0.23
C ALA A 55 -7.95 -10.30 -1.06
N SER A 56 -8.51 -9.17 -1.51
CA SER A 56 -9.26 -9.10 -2.77
C SER A 56 -8.37 -9.36 -3.99
N ALA A 57 -7.14 -8.83 -3.97
CA ALA A 57 -6.15 -9.08 -5.00
C ALA A 57 -5.72 -10.56 -5.03
N ALA A 58 -5.46 -11.18 -3.88
CA ALA A 58 -5.15 -12.62 -3.79
C ALA A 58 -6.26 -13.50 -4.36
N LYS A 59 -7.52 -13.18 -4.03
CA LYS A 59 -8.69 -13.85 -4.62
C LYS A 59 -8.70 -13.73 -6.15
N GLN A 60 -8.54 -12.52 -6.67
CA GLN A 60 -8.58 -12.25 -8.11
C GLN A 60 -7.44 -12.96 -8.86
N GLU A 61 -6.22 -12.94 -8.30
CA GLU A 61 -5.07 -13.62 -8.85
C GLU A 61 -5.28 -15.15 -8.89
N SER A 62 -5.85 -15.75 -7.83
CA SER A 62 -6.15 -17.20 -7.83
C SER A 62 -7.10 -17.62 -8.94
N VAL A 63 -8.13 -16.82 -9.21
CA VAL A 63 -9.11 -17.07 -10.28
C VAL A 63 -8.49 -16.80 -11.65
N ASN A 64 -7.68 -15.75 -11.78
CA ASN A 64 -7.01 -15.42 -13.04
C ASN A 64 -5.99 -16.51 -13.43
N ALA A 65 -5.23 -16.99 -12.44
CA ALA A 65 -4.31 -18.10 -12.60
C ALA A 65 -5.04 -19.39 -13.05
N ALA A 66 -6.13 -19.76 -12.39
CA ALA A 66 -6.91 -20.92 -12.79
C ALA A 66 -7.47 -20.80 -14.22
N LYS A 67 -8.00 -19.63 -14.60
CA LYS A 67 -8.55 -19.37 -15.94
C LYS A 67 -7.48 -19.39 -17.04
N THR A 68 -6.32 -18.81 -16.75
CA THR A 68 -5.19 -18.81 -17.71
C THR A 68 -4.67 -20.22 -17.92
N CYS A 69 -4.59 -21.02 -16.85
CA CYS A 69 -4.26 -22.44 -16.96
C CYS A 69 -5.31 -23.22 -17.76
N SER A 70 -6.61 -23.05 -17.48
CA SER A 70 -7.67 -23.76 -18.21
C SER A 70 -7.65 -23.44 -19.72
N ILE A 71 -7.40 -22.19 -20.09
CA ILE A 71 -7.27 -21.80 -21.51
C ILE A 71 -6.03 -22.46 -22.13
N ALA A 72 -4.90 -22.47 -21.41
CA ALA A 72 -3.66 -23.07 -21.90
C ALA A 72 -3.77 -24.59 -22.07
N LEU A 73 -4.51 -25.25 -21.17
CA LEU A 73 -4.79 -26.68 -21.20
C LEU A 73 -5.63 -27.07 -22.42
N ILE A 74 -6.72 -26.33 -22.68
CA ILE A 74 -7.53 -26.50 -23.90
C ILE A 74 -6.70 -26.25 -25.16
N GLY A 75 -5.81 -25.25 -25.12
CA GLY A 75 -4.92 -24.91 -26.24
C GLY A 75 -3.73 -25.86 -26.43
N GLY A 76 -3.53 -26.86 -25.56
CA GLY A 76 -2.35 -27.75 -25.61
C GLY A 76 -1.02 -27.04 -25.36
N THR A 77 -1.05 -25.86 -24.73
CA THR A 77 0.12 -25.01 -24.43
C THR A 77 0.35 -24.83 -22.94
N ALA A 78 -0.31 -25.63 -22.10
CA ALA A 78 -0.13 -25.62 -20.65
C ALA A 78 1.34 -25.87 -20.30
N THR A 79 1.98 -24.86 -19.72
CA THR A 79 3.26 -24.98 -19.05
C THR A 79 3.19 -24.19 -17.74
N ASP A 80 4.03 -24.56 -16.77
CA ASP A 80 4.06 -23.92 -15.45
C ASP A 80 4.40 -22.42 -15.51
N GLY A 81 4.99 -21.94 -16.62
CA GLY A 81 5.31 -20.53 -16.84
C GLY A 81 4.18 -19.70 -17.48
N ASN A 82 3.11 -20.32 -17.98
CA ASN A 82 2.01 -19.62 -18.66
C ASN A 82 0.94 -19.10 -17.70
N VAL A 83 1.00 -19.51 -16.44
CA VAL A 83 0.05 -19.13 -15.41
C VAL A 83 0.69 -18.01 -14.59
N GLY A 84 -0.02 -16.90 -14.45
CA GLY A 84 0.47 -15.70 -13.75
C GLY A 84 1.06 -16.03 -12.38
N ALA A 85 2.38 -16.18 -12.32
CA ALA A 85 3.10 -16.08 -11.08
C ALA A 85 3.09 -14.59 -10.73
N SER A 86 2.38 -14.21 -9.66
CA SER A 86 2.57 -12.87 -9.12
C SER A 86 4.06 -12.75 -8.80
N ALA A 87 4.80 -11.94 -9.58
CA ALA A 87 6.16 -11.61 -9.26
C ALA A 87 6.10 -10.93 -7.89
N GLY A 88 6.56 -11.63 -6.85
CA GLY A 88 6.38 -11.35 -5.43
C GLY A 88 6.41 -9.86 -5.08
N THR A 89 5.25 -9.22 -5.12
CA THR A 89 5.08 -7.84 -4.69
C THR A 89 4.54 -7.87 -3.28
N ASP A 90 5.39 -8.29 -2.33
CA ASP A 90 5.39 -8.14 -0.86
C ASP A 90 4.10 -8.25 -0.02
N LYS A 91 2.93 -8.42 -0.63
CA LYS A 91 1.60 -8.27 -0.03
C LYS A 91 0.56 -9.21 -0.65
N VAL A 92 0.85 -9.78 -1.82
CA VAL A 92 0.21 -10.98 -2.37
C VAL A 92 1.31 -11.96 -2.76
N THR A 93 1.23 -13.19 -2.25
CA THR A 93 2.20 -14.26 -2.49
C THR A 93 1.48 -15.49 -3.00
N ASN A 94 2.07 -16.22 -3.94
CA ASN A 94 1.55 -17.49 -4.42
C ASN A 94 2.35 -18.66 -3.86
N GLY A 95 1.70 -19.84 -3.82
CA GLY A 95 2.41 -21.11 -3.70
C GLY A 95 3.10 -21.51 -5.01
N ALA A 96 3.73 -22.68 -5.03
CA ALA A 96 4.18 -23.27 -6.30
C ALA A 96 2.97 -23.46 -7.23
N ILE A 97 3.08 -23.00 -8.46
CA ILE A 97 2.03 -23.11 -9.47
C ILE A 97 2.48 -24.13 -10.51
N THR A 98 1.69 -25.17 -10.72
CA THR A 98 1.84 -26.12 -11.80
C THR A 98 0.54 -26.18 -12.59
N CYS A 99 0.58 -26.06 -13.90
CA CYS A 99 -0.64 -26.07 -14.71
C CYS A 99 -0.97 -27.50 -15.15
N ALA A 100 -2.08 -28.04 -14.64
CA ALA A 100 -2.57 -29.40 -14.90
C ALA A 100 -4.10 -29.45 -14.75
N ASP A 101 -4.73 -30.53 -15.22
CA ASP A 101 -6.19 -30.73 -15.18
C ASP A 101 -6.77 -30.60 -13.75
N ASP A 102 -6.01 -31.00 -12.73
CA ASP A 102 -6.43 -30.94 -11.31
C ASP A 102 -5.54 -30.01 -10.45
N ALA A 103 -5.04 -28.91 -11.04
CA ALA A 103 -4.14 -28.02 -10.32
C ALA A 103 -4.86 -27.12 -9.28
N ALA A 104 -4.14 -26.80 -8.21
CA ALA A 104 -4.58 -25.86 -7.18
C ALA A 104 -3.78 -24.56 -7.22
N PHE A 105 -4.49 -23.44 -7.32
CA PHE A 105 -3.92 -22.09 -7.38
C PHE A 105 -4.09 -21.40 -6.02
N VAL A 106 -3.02 -21.40 -5.23
CA VAL A 106 -3.02 -20.87 -3.86
C VAL A 106 -2.36 -19.49 -3.83
N PHE A 107 -3.11 -18.47 -3.42
CA PHE A 107 -2.66 -17.09 -3.29
C PHE A 107 -3.01 -16.55 -1.91
N SER A 108 -2.07 -15.89 -1.25
CA SER A 108 -2.23 -15.32 0.08
C SER A 108 -2.02 -13.82 0.04
N GLY A 109 -2.92 -13.06 0.67
CA GLY A 109 -2.83 -11.62 0.77
C GLY A 109 -3.73 -11.07 1.86
N GLY A 110 -3.28 -10.04 2.58
CA GLY A 110 -4.09 -9.43 3.63
C GLY A 110 -4.41 -10.33 4.83
N GLY A 111 -3.66 -11.42 5.01
CA GLY A 111 -3.91 -12.44 6.04
C GLY A 111 -4.94 -13.49 5.65
N GLU A 112 -5.40 -13.51 4.40
CA GLU A 112 -6.31 -14.52 3.86
C GLU A 112 -5.60 -15.33 2.78
N THR A 113 -5.89 -16.63 2.71
CA THR A 113 -5.42 -17.51 1.64
C THR A 113 -6.61 -17.93 0.80
N TRP A 114 -6.49 -17.76 -0.51
CA TRP A 114 -7.47 -18.10 -1.51
C TRP A 114 -6.94 -19.23 -2.37
N THR A 115 -7.74 -20.29 -2.50
CA THR A 115 -7.42 -21.44 -3.32
C THR A 115 -8.51 -21.61 -4.37
N THR A 116 -8.11 -21.68 -5.63
CA THR A 116 -8.97 -22.09 -6.73
C THR A 116 -8.45 -23.41 -7.26
N THR A 117 -9.25 -24.47 -7.31
CA THR A 117 -8.86 -25.75 -7.93
C THR A 117 -9.43 -25.85 -9.33
N LEU A 118 -8.71 -26.53 -10.20
CA LEU A 118 -9.28 -27.09 -11.43
C LEU A 118 -9.83 -28.49 -11.12
N ASP A 119 -10.92 -28.83 -11.76
CA ASP A 119 -11.51 -30.17 -11.81
C ASP A 119 -11.66 -30.50 -13.30
N GLU A 120 -10.85 -31.44 -13.80
CA GLU A 120 -10.79 -31.78 -15.23
C GLU A 120 -10.55 -30.55 -16.14
N GLY A 121 -9.70 -29.63 -15.70
CA GLY A 121 -9.38 -28.40 -16.43
C GLY A 121 -10.45 -27.30 -16.34
N ILE A 122 -11.50 -27.48 -15.53
CA ILE A 122 -12.54 -26.48 -15.29
C ILE A 122 -12.27 -25.74 -13.98
N PRO A 123 -12.13 -24.40 -13.97
CA PRO A 123 -11.91 -23.65 -12.73
C PRO A 123 -13.12 -23.70 -11.80
N GLY A 124 -12.90 -24.14 -10.57
CA GLY A 124 -13.87 -24.07 -9.48
C GLY A 124 -14.01 -22.66 -8.88
N ASP A 125 -14.87 -22.53 -7.88
CA ASP A 125 -15.02 -21.28 -7.13
C ASP A 125 -13.82 -21.06 -6.19
N PRO A 126 -13.35 -19.81 -6.03
CA PRO A 126 -12.27 -19.49 -5.11
C PRO A 126 -12.75 -19.71 -3.66
N ALA A 127 -12.09 -20.62 -2.96
CA ALA A 127 -12.33 -20.91 -1.55
C ALA A 127 -11.32 -20.15 -0.67
N LYS A 128 -11.80 -19.59 0.44
CA LYS A 128 -10.96 -18.98 1.48
C LYS A 128 -10.62 -20.02 2.54
N SER A 129 -9.35 -20.09 2.95
CA SER A 129 -8.89 -20.75 4.18
C SER A 129 -8.54 -19.77 5.30
#